data_AF-A0A3A5TFC7-F1
#
_entry.id   AF-A0A3A5TFC7-F1
#
_cell.length_a   1.000
_cell.length_b   1.000
_cell.length_c   1.000
_cell.angle_alpha   90.00
_cell.angle_beta   90.00
_cell.angle_gamma   90.00
#
_symmetry.space_group_name_H-M   'P 1'
#
loop_
_entity.id
_entity.type
_entity.pdbx_description
1 polymer ?
#
loop_
_entity_poly.entity_id
_entity_poly.type
_entity_poly.pdbx_seq_one_letter_code
_entity_poly.pdbx_strand_id
1 'polypeptide(L)'
;MDRFKELGIDTHGRTSGKMKTKCPWCHAQRTDKRDKSLSVNLDTKLYLCHYCGAHGSAAIYAGKGRKLGDPLVKFPTATGSNSSCPPTEKPHGDPEQGALTQKQIEWCRDVRHIPPEVLVEAGVAFASISMPISGKEKGWEKRDCLCFNFFENGELVNTKFRDSQKHFKLLQGARTIPYNIDAIRDTPECILVEGEFDALSYMAVGRTDVISVPNGANSQLDWLDELSESHFEQKQVIYLSVDTDRKGRELCRELSRRLGVDRCRIVTYGEAYKDANELLVAEGPDALLKALEDAPIPRLEGTFTAEDLREGLHQLFEEGYTSGVELGIPNLDEIMRLETGRVLTVTGIPGHGKSDFVDEIVLRLCTRQDWRAGYFSPENTPIEYHHAKLAEKLLGHRFRKDFSTEEEFARVVDYLSQRVWHILPDGDFTLGNVLSKARELVHRHGIRVFVIDPYNYINHQIPAGMTETGYIGSFMNSLARFARLNSCLVILVAHPRKMNKQYGTQKTEVPTMYDINGSANFFNMTDYGIVVDRQDEMGIVYIHVEKTRFRNFGTKGNAAFCYDVTNGRYSPCTPPPEPGMQVQPWKGAKDLFSSEGWI
;
A
#
# COMPACT_ATOMS: atom_id res chain seq x y z
N MET A 1 21.50 -32.52 27.98
CA MET A 1 20.53 -32.27 29.07
C MET A 1 19.14 -32.54 28.52
N ASP A 2 18.30 -33.28 29.26
CA ASP A 2 16.94 -33.64 28.82
C ASP A 2 16.04 -32.39 28.80
N ARG A 3 15.84 -31.78 27.62
CA ARG A 3 15.00 -30.57 27.42
C ARG A 3 13.53 -30.74 27.80
N PHE A 4 13.06 -31.98 27.98
CA PHE A 4 11.77 -32.23 28.62
C PHE A 4 11.71 -31.67 30.05
N LYS A 5 12.83 -31.65 30.78
CA LYS A 5 12.91 -31.04 32.12
C LYS A 5 12.69 -29.53 32.09
N GLU A 6 13.13 -28.84 31.03
CA GLU A 6 12.92 -27.40 30.86
C GLU A 6 11.44 -27.06 30.64
N LEU A 7 10.70 -27.94 29.96
CA LEU A 7 9.24 -27.86 29.81
C LEU A 7 8.47 -28.32 31.07
N GLY A 8 9.18 -28.66 32.17
CA GLY A 8 8.58 -29.23 33.38
C GLY A 8 8.04 -30.65 33.20
N ILE A 9 8.40 -31.34 32.11
CA ILE A 9 7.99 -32.71 31.80
C ILE A 9 9.01 -33.68 32.41
N ASP A 10 8.56 -34.44 33.42
CA ASP A 10 9.40 -35.46 34.04
C ASP A 10 9.44 -36.75 33.19
N THR A 11 10.64 -37.04 32.65
CA THR A 11 10.95 -38.25 31.86
C THR A 11 11.43 -39.42 32.72
N HIS A 12 11.56 -39.24 34.05
CA HIS A 12 12.05 -40.25 34.99
C HIS A 12 13.38 -40.91 34.56
N GLY A 13 14.25 -40.15 33.88
CA GLY A 13 15.56 -40.63 33.42
C GLY A 13 15.53 -41.54 32.19
N ARG A 14 14.38 -41.70 31.51
CA ARG A 14 14.29 -42.40 30.23
C ARG A 14 14.76 -41.50 29.08
N THR A 15 15.55 -42.08 28.17
CA THR A 15 16.18 -41.37 27.05
C THR A 15 15.62 -41.75 25.67
N SER A 16 14.85 -42.84 25.55
CA SER A 16 14.24 -43.31 24.30
C SER A 16 12.87 -43.99 24.52
N GLY A 17 12.09 -44.10 23.45
CA GLY A 17 10.77 -44.74 23.42
C GLY A 17 9.59 -43.82 23.73
N LYS A 18 8.37 -44.39 23.67
CA LYS A 18 7.12 -43.71 24.03
C LYS A 18 6.81 -43.90 25.51
N MET A 19 6.39 -42.84 26.18
CA MET A 19 5.96 -42.88 27.58
C MET A 19 4.74 -42.00 27.84
N LYS A 20 4.03 -42.27 28.94
CA LYS A 20 3.01 -41.37 29.47
C LYS A 20 3.48 -40.81 30.81
N THR A 21 3.25 -39.52 31.04
CA THR A 21 3.60 -38.81 32.27
C THR A 21 2.51 -37.80 32.64
N LYS A 22 2.71 -37.10 33.76
CA LYS A 22 1.80 -36.07 34.24
C LYS A 22 2.00 -34.79 33.44
N CYS A 23 0.91 -34.16 33.02
CA CYS A 23 0.95 -32.90 32.29
C CYS A 23 1.28 -31.73 33.23
N PRO A 24 2.40 -31.01 33.07
CA PRO A 24 2.77 -29.93 33.99
C PRO A 24 1.76 -28.77 34.01
N TRP A 25 1.03 -28.58 32.90
CA TRP A 25 0.12 -27.45 32.73
C TRP A 25 -1.27 -27.69 33.33
N CYS A 26 -1.80 -28.91 33.23
CA CYS A 26 -3.17 -29.19 33.68
C CYS A 26 -3.27 -30.07 34.91
N HIS A 27 -2.19 -30.74 35.35
CA HIS A 27 -2.25 -31.73 36.44
C HIS A 27 -2.81 -31.18 37.76
N ALA A 28 -2.53 -29.91 38.09
CA ALA A 28 -3.04 -29.27 39.31
C ALA A 28 -4.57 -29.14 39.33
N GLN A 29 -5.21 -29.05 38.15
CA GLN A 29 -6.64 -28.82 37.99
C GLN A 29 -7.45 -30.13 37.86
N ARG A 30 -6.79 -31.30 37.93
CA ARG A 30 -7.45 -32.60 37.68
C ARG A 30 -8.00 -33.22 38.95
N THR A 31 -9.22 -33.75 38.83
CA THR A 31 -9.91 -34.51 39.87
C THR A 31 -9.20 -35.83 40.18
N ASP A 32 -8.67 -36.52 39.14
CA ASP A 32 -7.82 -37.70 39.31
C ASP A 32 -6.33 -37.36 39.13
N LYS A 33 -5.60 -37.35 40.26
CA LYS A 33 -4.16 -37.04 40.32
C LYS A 33 -3.26 -38.25 40.01
N ARG A 34 -3.82 -39.43 39.76
CA ARG A 34 -3.05 -40.63 39.38
C ARG A 34 -2.92 -40.79 37.88
N ASP A 35 -3.84 -40.21 37.12
CA ASP A 35 -3.84 -40.37 35.66
C ASP A 35 -2.73 -39.55 34.97
N LYS A 36 -2.07 -40.21 34.01
CA LYS A 36 -0.95 -39.69 33.21
C LYS A 36 -1.47 -39.24 31.85
N SER A 37 -1.97 -38.00 31.79
CA SER A 37 -2.62 -37.44 30.61
C SER A 37 -1.68 -37.01 29.48
N LEU A 38 -0.36 -36.93 29.73
CA LEU A 38 0.62 -36.47 28.75
C LEU A 38 1.33 -37.65 28.10
N SER A 39 1.09 -37.88 26.81
CA SER A 39 1.85 -38.82 25.99
C SER A 39 3.09 -38.12 25.44
N VAL A 40 4.26 -38.73 25.62
CA VAL A 40 5.56 -38.21 25.19
C VAL A 40 6.27 -39.28 24.36
N ASN A 41 6.71 -38.91 23.17
CA ASN A 41 7.60 -39.74 22.36
C ASN A 41 9.02 -39.18 22.47
N LEU A 42 9.89 -39.90 23.20
CA LEU A 42 11.27 -39.46 23.44
C LEU A 42 12.14 -39.58 22.18
N ASP A 43 11.77 -40.42 21.22
CA ASP A 43 12.51 -40.61 19.97
C ASP A 43 12.24 -39.48 18.98
N THR A 44 10.96 -39.12 18.79
CA THR A 44 10.55 -38.03 17.90
C THR A 44 10.47 -36.67 18.60
N LYS A 45 10.77 -36.64 19.91
CA LYS A 45 10.66 -35.47 20.79
C LYS A 45 9.28 -34.80 20.82
N LEU A 46 8.20 -35.50 20.46
CA LEU A 46 6.85 -34.93 20.47
C LEU A 46 6.13 -35.19 21.78
N TYR A 47 5.24 -34.29 22.18
CA TYR A 47 4.31 -34.49 23.30
C TYR A 47 2.88 -34.08 22.94
N LEU A 48 1.91 -34.76 23.55
CA LEU A 48 0.47 -34.48 23.41
C LEU A 48 -0.24 -34.78 24.72
N CYS A 49 -0.94 -33.79 25.26
CA CYS A 49 -1.83 -33.96 26.41
C CYS A 49 -3.24 -34.26 25.92
N HIS A 50 -3.78 -35.41 26.31
CA HIS A 50 -5.13 -35.83 25.93
C HIS A 50 -6.24 -35.16 26.74
N TYR A 51 -5.90 -34.24 27.66
CA TYR A 51 -6.86 -33.54 28.51
C TYR A 51 -6.98 -32.06 28.15
N CYS A 52 -5.89 -31.29 28.21
CA CYS A 52 -5.91 -29.86 27.85
C CYS A 52 -5.56 -29.59 26.37
N GLY A 53 -5.27 -30.62 25.58
CA GLY A 53 -4.90 -30.48 24.17
C GLY A 53 -3.49 -29.93 23.92
N ALA A 54 -2.71 -29.62 24.96
CA ALA A 54 -1.35 -29.13 24.83
C ALA A 54 -0.48 -30.12 24.05
N HIS A 55 0.02 -29.72 22.89
CA HIS A 55 0.86 -30.52 22.02
C HIS A 55 2.04 -29.70 21.53
N GLY A 56 3.10 -30.37 21.11
CA GLY A 56 4.30 -29.69 20.60
C GLY A 56 5.48 -30.62 20.46
N SER A 57 6.60 -30.02 20.04
CA SER A 57 7.89 -30.70 19.93
C SER A 57 8.87 -30.12 20.95
N ALA A 58 9.46 -31.00 21.75
CA ALA A 58 10.65 -30.71 22.54
C ALA A 58 11.95 -30.76 21.71
N ALA A 59 11.87 -31.06 20.40
CA ALA A 59 12.93 -30.70 19.47
C ALA A 59 12.78 -29.21 19.16
N ILE A 60 13.63 -28.39 19.76
CA ILE A 60 13.60 -26.95 19.53
C ILE A 60 14.12 -26.65 18.12
N TYR A 61 13.24 -26.11 17.27
CA TYR A 61 13.59 -24.99 16.41
C TYR A 61 13.05 -23.71 17.06
N ALA A 62 13.91 -23.05 17.83
CA ALA A 62 13.75 -21.71 18.39
C ALA A 62 15.17 -21.23 18.73
N GLY A 63 15.57 -20.11 18.15
CA GLY A 63 16.94 -19.58 18.06
C GLY A 63 17.61 -19.13 19.36
N LYS A 64 17.66 -19.96 20.41
CA LYS A 64 18.56 -19.72 21.56
C LYS A 64 19.40 -20.95 21.86
N GLY A 65 20.69 -20.88 21.55
CA GLY A 65 21.70 -21.88 21.94
C GLY A 65 22.18 -22.86 20.85
N ARG A 66 22.22 -22.45 19.58
CA ARG A 66 22.91 -23.21 18.52
C ARG A 66 24.43 -23.02 18.65
N LYS A 67 25.20 -24.08 18.41
CA LYS A 67 26.67 -24.00 18.30
C LYS A 67 27.09 -24.17 16.85
N LEU A 68 28.24 -23.58 16.49
CA LEU A 68 28.86 -23.70 15.18
C LEU A 68 29.06 -25.19 14.83
N GLY A 69 28.35 -25.71 13.82
CA GLY A 69 28.46 -27.10 13.35
C GLY A 69 27.19 -27.97 13.45
N ASP A 70 26.08 -27.49 14.00
CA ASP A 70 24.81 -28.24 14.01
C ASP A 70 24.16 -28.28 12.60
N PRO A 71 23.67 -29.44 12.12
CA PRO A 71 22.96 -29.53 10.83
C PRO A 71 21.63 -28.75 10.87
N LEU A 72 21.44 -27.85 9.91
CA LEU A 72 20.27 -26.98 9.80
C LEU A 72 19.19 -27.62 8.90
N VAL A 73 18.00 -27.78 9.49
CA VAL A 73 16.66 -28.07 8.97
C VAL A 73 16.54 -29.05 7.78
N LYS A 74 15.85 -30.18 7.99
CA LYS A 74 15.21 -30.92 6.89
C LYS A 74 13.90 -30.22 6.53
N PHE A 75 13.68 -29.99 5.22
CA PHE A 75 12.41 -29.49 4.68
C PHE A 75 11.24 -30.34 5.20
N PRO A 76 10.12 -29.73 5.62
CA PRO A 76 8.90 -30.49 5.87
C PRO A 76 8.50 -31.19 4.57
N THR A 77 8.54 -32.52 4.53
CA THR A 77 7.90 -33.28 3.45
C THR A 77 6.42 -32.92 3.43
N ALA A 78 5.95 -32.36 2.31
CA ALA A 78 4.55 -32.04 2.08
C ALA A 78 3.65 -33.23 2.47
N THR A 79 2.96 -33.13 3.60
CA THR A 79 1.96 -34.11 4.01
C THR A 79 0.68 -33.85 3.22
N GLY A 80 0.56 -34.59 2.11
CA GLY A 80 -0.67 -35.05 1.47
C GLY A 80 -1.88 -34.12 1.48
N SER A 81 -2.04 -33.32 0.44
CA SER A 81 -3.38 -33.05 -0.10
C SER A 81 -3.72 -34.16 -1.10
N ASN A 82 -4.82 -34.87 -0.83
CA ASN A 82 -5.46 -35.73 -1.82
C ASN A 82 -5.89 -34.86 -3.00
N SER A 83 -5.08 -34.81 -4.05
CA SER A 83 -5.52 -34.40 -5.37
C SER A 83 -5.04 -35.43 -6.37
N SER A 84 -6.01 -36.09 -6.99
CA SER A 84 -5.84 -37.05 -8.07
C SER A 84 -5.36 -36.30 -9.33
N CYS A 85 -4.04 -36.23 -9.53
CA CYS A 85 -3.42 -35.94 -10.82
C CYS A 85 -2.15 -36.79 -10.94
N PRO A 86 -1.87 -37.39 -12.11
CA PRO A 86 -0.73 -38.28 -12.28
C PRO A 86 0.58 -37.50 -12.13
N PRO A 87 1.65 -38.13 -11.60
CA PRO A 87 2.89 -37.44 -11.27
C PRO A 87 3.63 -37.07 -12.57
N THR A 88 3.58 -35.80 -12.95
CA THR A 88 4.61 -35.23 -13.82
C THR A 88 5.92 -35.20 -13.03
N GLU A 89 6.97 -35.76 -13.62
CA GLU A 89 8.31 -35.91 -13.07
C GLU A 89 8.79 -34.61 -12.39
N LYS A 90 9.17 -34.71 -11.11
CA LYS A 90 9.76 -33.61 -10.32
C LYS A 90 11.15 -33.29 -10.88
N PRO A 91 11.41 -32.08 -11.43
CA PRO A 91 12.76 -31.63 -11.64
C PRO A 91 13.23 -30.94 -10.34
N HIS A 92 14.28 -31.48 -9.73
CA HIS A 92 15.00 -30.98 -8.55
C HIS A 92 14.38 -31.35 -7.18
N GLY A 93 15.03 -32.30 -6.49
CA GLY A 93 14.78 -32.55 -5.07
C GLY A 93 15.20 -31.36 -4.20
N ASP A 94 14.57 -31.23 -3.04
CA ASP A 94 14.85 -30.18 -2.06
C ASP A 94 16.35 -30.16 -1.70
N PRO A 95 17.01 -28.99 -1.73
CA PRO A 95 18.46 -28.92 -1.54
C PRO A 95 18.81 -29.16 -0.07
N GLU A 96 19.50 -30.27 0.25
CA GLU A 96 19.97 -30.51 1.63
C GLU A 96 20.86 -29.35 2.12
N GLN A 97 20.39 -28.65 3.16
CA GLN A 97 21.16 -27.58 3.80
C GLN A 97 22.19 -28.20 4.77
N GLY A 98 23.43 -27.77 4.62
CA GLY A 98 24.55 -28.14 5.48
C GLY A 98 24.91 -27.04 6.47
N ALA A 99 25.75 -27.40 7.45
CA ALA A 99 26.41 -26.41 8.30
C ALA A 99 27.38 -25.55 7.48
N LEU A 100 27.58 -24.30 7.92
CA LEU A 100 28.52 -23.37 7.29
C LEU A 100 29.94 -23.96 7.28
N THR A 101 30.61 -23.87 6.13
CA THR A 101 32.00 -24.31 6.01
C THR A 101 32.94 -23.29 6.67
N GLN A 102 34.12 -23.74 7.13
CA GLN A 102 35.12 -22.88 7.76
C GLN A 102 35.50 -21.68 6.88
N LYS A 103 35.63 -21.89 5.56
CA LYS A 103 35.93 -20.81 4.60
C LYS A 103 34.86 -19.72 4.53
N GLN A 104 33.59 -20.09 4.68
CA GLN A 104 32.47 -19.13 4.64
C GLN A 104 32.36 -18.35 5.94
N ILE A 105 32.61 -19.03 7.07
CA ILE A 105 32.66 -18.40 8.38
C ILE A 105 33.79 -17.37 8.41
N GLU A 106 34.98 -17.74 7.91
CA GLU A 106 36.12 -16.84 7.75
C GLU A 106 35.80 -15.69 6.80
N TRP A 107 35.15 -15.94 5.66
CA TRP A 107 34.74 -14.86 4.75
C TRP A 107 33.75 -13.87 5.39
N CYS A 108 32.71 -14.36 6.07
CA CYS A 108 31.75 -13.49 6.75
C CYS A 108 32.40 -12.70 7.89
N ARG A 109 33.35 -13.30 8.62
CA ARG A 109 34.07 -12.63 9.70
C ARG A 109 35.08 -11.61 9.17
N ASP A 110 35.89 -11.99 8.20
CA ASP A 110 37.08 -11.24 7.78
C ASP A 110 36.75 -10.21 6.69
N VAL A 111 35.74 -10.46 5.85
CA VAL A 111 35.34 -9.53 4.76
C VAL A 111 34.11 -8.71 5.13
N ARG A 112 33.18 -9.28 5.90
CA ARG A 112 31.91 -8.63 6.25
C ARG A 112 31.82 -8.18 7.71
N HIS A 113 32.82 -8.50 8.52
CA HIS A 113 32.87 -8.20 9.96
C HIS A 113 31.66 -8.74 10.75
N ILE A 114 31.07 -9.86 10.30
CA ILE A 114 29.93 -10.50 10.96
C ILE A 114 30.42 -11.68 11.81
N PRO A 115 30.19 -11.66 13.14
CA PRO A 115 30.56 -12.76 14.01
C PRO A 115 29.85 -14.08 13.64
N PRO A 116 30.52 -15.25 13.78
CA PRO A 116 29.91 -16.55 13.49
C PRO A 116 28.65 -16.85 14.32
N GLU A 117 28.58 -16.29 15.53
CA GLU A 117 27.45 -16.43 16.45
C GLU A 117 26.15 -15.84 15.85
N VAL A 118 26.28 -14.69 15.18
CA VAL A 118 25.17 -13.99 14.52
C VAL A 118 24.65 -14.78 13.33
N LEU A 119 25.52 -15.38 12.53
CA LEU A 119 25.12 -16.23 11.39
C LEU A 119 24.24 -17.40 11.86
N VAL A 120 24.60 -17.96 13.01
CA VAL A 120 23.91 -19.10 13.62
C VAL A 120 22.55 -18.68 14.20
N GLU A 121 22.50 -17.54 14.89
CA GLU A 121 21.27 -16.95 15.43
C GLU A 121 20.29 -16.60 14.32
N ALA A 122 20.76 -15.95 13.26
CA ALA A 122 19.98 -15.56 12.09
C ALA A 122 19.60 -16.76 11.19
N GLY A 123 20.13 -17.96 11.48
CA GLY A 123 19.80 -19.18 10.73
C GLY A 123 20.33 -19.24 9.32
N VAL A 124 21.48 -18.59 9.08
CA VAL A 124 22.20 -18.68 7.80
C VAL A 124 22.78 -20.07 7.66
N ALA A 125 22.46 -20.72 6.54
CA ALA A 125 22.92 -22.07 6.21
C ALA A 125 23.77 -22.08 4.94
N PHE A 126 24.21 -23.28 4.56
CA PHE A 126 24.96 -23.51 3.34
C PHE A 126 24.24 -24.55 2.47
N ALA A 127 24.21 -24.33 1.15
CA ALA A 127 23.78 -25.36 0.20
C ALA A 127 24.49 -25.20 -1.15
N SER A 128 24.84 -26.32 -1.77
CA SER A 128 25.31 -26.36 -3.16
C SER A 128 24.10 -26.54 -4.08
N ILE A 129 23.65 -25.45 -4.70
CA ILE A 129 22.44 -25.45 -5.53
C ILE A 129 22.71 -25.01 -6.96
N SER A 130 21.84 -25.41 -7.88
CA SER A 130 21.90 -24.95 -9.26
C SER A 130 21.42 -23.51 -9.37
N MET A 131 22.34 -22.61 -9.75
CA MET A 131 22.12 -21.17 -9.90
C MET A 131 22.06 -20.78 -11.39
N PRO A 132 21.23 -19.80 -11.75
CA PRO A 132 21.24 -19.23 -13.10
C PRO A 132 22.48 -18.37 -13.30
N ILE A 133 23.22 -18.60 -14.39
CA ILE A 133 24.38 -17.77 -14.75
C ILE A 133 23.88 -16.56 -15.55
N SER A 134 24.32 -15.35 -15.17
CA SER A 134 24.08 -14.14 -15.98
C SER A 134 25.24 -13.94 -16.98
N GLY A 135 24.95 -13.94 -18.29
CA GLY A 135 25.95 -13.85 -19.36
C GLY A 135 25.45 -14.32 -20.74
N LYS A 136 26.35 -14.38 -21.73
CA LYS A 136 26.05 -14.83 -23.11
C LYS A 136 25.68 -16.32 -23.21
N GLU A 137 26.02 -17.13 -22.20
CA GLU A 137 25.62 -18.53 -22.09
C GLU A 137 24.55 -18.65 -21.00
N LYS A 138 23.28 -18.73 -21.40
CA LYS A 138 22.16 -19.04 -20.50
C LYS A 138 22.29 -20.50 -20.05
N GLY A 139 22.76 -20.73 -18.83
CA GLY A 139 22.98 -22.07 -18.27
C GLY A 139 22.69 -22.14 -16.78
N TRP A 140 22.57 -23.37 -16.28
CA TRP A 140 22.39 -23.69 -14.87
C TRP A 140 23.65 -24.39 -14.36
N GLU A 141 24.26 -23.87 -13.31
CA GLU A 141 25.49 -24.44 -12.74
C GLU A 141 25.34 -24.63 -11.24
N LYS A 142 25.83 -25.78 -10.73
CA LYS A 142 25.87 -26.02 -9.28
C LYS A 142 26.93 -25.13 -8.66
N ARG A 143 26.52 -24.29 -7.71
CA ARG A 143 27.38 -23.38 -6.99
C ARG A 143 27.12 -23.44 -5.50
N ASP A 144 28.19 -23.20 -4.76
CA ASP A 144 28.18 -23.07 -3.31
C ASP A 144 27.55 -21.73 -2.91
N CYS A 145 26.40 -21.79 -2.24
CA CYS A 145 25.59 -20.63 -1.91
C CYS A 145 25.38 -20.48 -0.40
N LEU A 146 25.33 -19.24 0.07
CA LEU A 146 24.80 -18.90 1.38
C LEU A 146 23.26 -18.93 1.31
N CYS A 147 22.63 -19.53 2.31
CA CYS A 147 21.19 -19.69 2.43
C CYS A 147 20.67 -18.82 3.56
N PHE A 148 19.89 -17.80 3.22
CA PHE A 148 19.16 -16.98 4.19
C PHE A 148 17.76 -17.59 4.37
N ASN A 149 17.49 -18.09 5.57
CA ASN A 149 16.26 -18.80 5.90
C ASN A 149 15.25 -17.86 6.55
N PHE A 150 14.06 -17.77 5.96
CA PHE A 150 12.98 -16.88 6.37
C PHE A 150 12.02 -17.67 7.25
N PHE A 151 11.94 -17.30 8.52
CA PHE A 151 11.08 -17.95 9.50
C PHE A 151 9.87 -17.09 9.83
N GLU A 152 8.71 -17.71 9.99
CA GLU A 152 7.52 -17.09 10.58
C GLU A 152 6.95 -18.03 11.64
N ASN A 153 6.74 -17.54 12.85
CA ASN A 153 6.36 -18.34 14.03
C ASN A 153 7.28 -19.56 14.25
N GLY A 154 8.56 -19.45 13.88
CA GLY A 154 9.55 -20.54 13.94
C GLY A 154 9.47 -21.58 12.82
N GLU A 155 8.54 -21.45 11.86
CA GLU A 155 8.45 -22.32 10.69
C GLU A 155 9.22 -21.74 9.50
N LEU A 156 9.96 -22.58 8.77
CA LEU A 156 10.70 -22.15 7.57
C LEU A 156 9.72 -21.93 6.41
N VAL A 157 9.52 -20.69 6.01
CA VAL A 157 8.60 -20.30 4.93
C VAL A 157 9.31 -20.17 3.60
N ASN A 158 10.51 -19.60 3.60
CA ASN A 158 11.27 -19.33 2.37
C ASN A 158 12.79 -19.41 2.61
N THR A 159 13.56 -19.59 1.55
CA THR A 159 15.02 -19.53 1.57
C THR A 159 15.51 -18.74 0.36
N LYS A 160 16.36 -17.75 0.61
CA LYS A 160 17.08 -17.01 -0.43
C LYS A 160 18.52 -17.51 -0.50
N PHE A 161 18.95 -17.87 -1.70
CA PHE A 161 20.28 -18.36 -2.00
C PHE A 161 21.10 -17.27 -2.66
N ARG A 162 22.33 -17.08 -2.20
CA ARG A 162 23.28 -16.13 -2.77
C ARG A 162 24.62 -16.80 -3.03
N ASP A 163 25.13 -16.69 -4.26
CA ASP A 163 26.47 -17.15 -4.61
C ASP A 163 27.55 -16.05 -4.38
N SER A 164 28.82 -16.43 -4.51
CA SER A 164 29.95 -15.50 -4.36
C SER A 164 30.00 -14.39 -5.42
N GLN A 165 29.31 -14.57 -6.55
CA GLN A 165 29.23 -13.61 -7.65
C GLN A 165 27.99 -12.68 -7.53
N LYS A 166 27.28 -12.70 -6.40
CA LYS A 166 26.06 -11.92 -6.13
C LYS A 166 24.87 -12.29 -7.03
N HIS A 167 24.79 -13.54 -7.49
CA HIS A 167 23.56 -14.08 -8.07
C HIS A 167 22.61 -14.51 -6.95
N PHE A 168 21.32 -14.24 -7.13
CA PHE A 168 20.28 -14.53 -6.15
C PHE A 168 19.25 -15.49 -6.72
N LYS A 169 18.75 -16.39 -5.87
CA LYS A 169 17.63 -17.29 -6.18
C LYS A 169 16.74 -17.44 -4.95
N LEU A 170 15.43 -17.36 -5.12
CA LEU A 170 14.45 -17.69 -4.08
C LEU A 170 13.93 -19.12 -4.29
N LEU A 171 13.45 -19.74 -3.21
CA LEU A 171 12.79 -21.04 -3.30
C LEU A 171 11.48 -20.89 -4.11
N GLN A 172 11.31 -21.72 -5.14
CA GLN A 172 10.18 -21.61 -6.05
C GLN A 172 8.87 -22.01 -5.36
N GLY A 173 7.84 -21.17 -5.48
CA GLY A 173 6.53 -21.40 -4.87
C GLY A 173 6.43 -21.08 -3.38
N ALA A 174 7.52 -20.59 -2.76
CA ALA A 174 7.52 -20.13 -1.38
C ALA A 174 6.91 -18.73 -1.25
N ARG A 175 6.21 -18.47 -0.14
CA ARG A 175 5.62 -17.15 0.16
C ARG A 175 6.73 -16.12 0.43
N THR A 176 6.51 -14.89 0.00
CA THR A 176 7.46 -13.78 0.16
C THR A 176 7.24 -13.09 1.51
N ILE A 177 8.15 -13.28 2.46
CA ILE A 177 8.10 -12.65 3.78
C ILE A 177 9.41 -11.91 4.07
N PRO A 178 9.44 -10.87 4.92
CA PRO A 178 10.68 -10.25 5.36
C PRO A 178 11.59 -11.22 6.11
N TYR A 179 12.89 -11.04 5.97
CA TYR A 179 13.86 -11.81 6.75
C TYR A 179 13.80 -11.40 8.21
N ASN A 180 13.90 -12.37 9.13
CA ASN A 180 13.88 -12.16 10.59
C ASN A 180 12.58 -11.52 11.14
N ILE A 181 11.43 -11.72 10.48
CA ILE A 181 10.16 -11.07 10.84
C ILE A 181 9.71 -11.36 12.29
N ASP A 182 9.98 -12.56 12.80
CA ASP A 182 9.63 -12.95 14.17
C ASP A 182 10.31 -12.08 15.24
N ALA A 183 11.47 -11.49 14.94
CA ALA A 183 12.22 -10.69 15.89
C ALA A 183 11.54 -9.35 16.23
N ILE A 184 10.64 -8.87 15.36
CA ILE A 184 9.93 -7.62 15.55
C ILE A 184 8.50 -7.82 16.04
N ARG A 185 8.08 -8.98 16.54
CA ARG A 185 6.68 -9.14 16.97
C ARG A 185 6.37 -8.35 18.26
N ASP A 186 7.20 -8.50 19.28
CA ASP A 186 6.93 -8.03 20.65
C ASP A 186 7.78 -6.82 21.09
N THR A 187 8.35 -6.09 20.14
CA THR A 187 9.19 -4.91 20.43
C THR A 187 8.43 -3.59 20.21
N PRO A 188 8.74 -2.49 20.92
CA PRO A 188 8.17 -1.17 20.61
C PRO A 188 8.90 -0.48 19.45
N GLU A 189 10.12 -0.91 19.16
CA GLU A 189 10.98 -0.38 18.09
C GLU A 189 11.38 -1.48 17.10
N CYS A 190 11.66 -1.11 15.86
CA CYS A 190 12.29 -2.01 14.90
C CYS A 190 13.18 -1.26 13.90
N ILE A 191 14.10 -2.00 13.29
CA ILE A 191 14.97 -1.54 12.20
C ILE A 191 14.57 -2.27 10.93
N LEU A 192 14.41 -1.54 9.83
CA LEU A 192 14.09 -2.08 8.52
C LEU A 192 15.21 -1.74 7.55
N VAL A 193 15.80 -2.79 6.98
CA VAL A 193 16.93 -2.68 6.03
C VAL A 193 16.59 -3.25 4.66
N GLU A 194 17.41 -2.92 3.67
CA GLU A 194 17.23 -3.42 2.30
C GLU A 194 17.72 -4.87 2.11
N GLY A 195 18.90 -5.20 2.64
CA GLY A 195 19.58 -6.48 2.39
C GLY A 195 19.78 -7.36 3.64
N GLU A 196 19.94 -8.66 3.41
CA GLU A 196 20.13 -9.62 4.51
C GLU A 196 21.45 -9.39 5.27
N PHE A 197 22.49 -8.91 4.59
CA PHE A 197 23.77 -8.57 5.23
C PHE A 197 23.69 -7.32 6.10
N ASP A 198 22.83 -6.36 5.76
CA ASP A 198 22.59 -5.19 6.60
C ASP A 198 21.88 -5.61 7.88
N ALA A 199 20.93 -6.55 7.78
CA ALA A 199 20.25 -7.10 8.95
C ALA A 199 21.25 -7.83 9.86
N LEU A 200 22.13 -8.65 9.28
CA LEU A 200 23.22 -9.29 10.03
C LEU A 200 24.20 -8.29 10.64
N SER A 201 24.43 -7.14 10.00
CA SER A 201 25.31 -6.08 10.50
C SER A 201 24.72 -5.44 11.77
N TYR A 202 23.40 -5.19 11.80
CA TYR A 202 22.72 -4.73 13.01
C TYR A 202 22.70 -5.78 14.12
N MET A 203 22.48 -7.05 13.77
CA MET A 203 22.57 -8.15 14.75
C MET A 203 23.98 -8.27 15.35
N ALA A 204 25.03 -8.03 14.54
CA ALA A 204 26.42 -8.05 15.00
C ALA A 204 26.74 -6.96 16.03
N VAL A 205 26.03 -5.82 16.00
CA VAL A 205 26.16 -4.75 17.01
C VAL A 205 25.16 -4.90 18.16
N GLY A 206 24.46 -6.04 18.25
CA GLY A 206 23.55 -6.36 19.35
C GLY A 206 22.10 -5.92 19.16
N ARG A 207 21.73 -5.42 17.97
CA ARG A 207 20.34 -5.08 17.61
C ARG A 207 19.69 -6.23 16.88
N THR A 208 18.87 -7.00 17.59
CA THR A 208 18.15 -8.16 17.04
C THR A 208 16.77 -7.81 16.48
N ASP A 209 16.26 -6.62 16.79
CA ASP A 209 14.99 -6.04 16.34
C ASP A 209 15.05 -5.51 14.90
N VAL A 210 15.70 -6.25 14.00
CA VAL A 210 15.95 -5.86 12.60
C VAL A 210 15.33 -6.85 11.62
N ILE A 211 14.74 -6.31 10.54
CA ILE A 211 14.21 -7.08 9.42
C ILE A 211 14.78 -6.59 8.09
N SER A 212 14.95 -7.51 7.14
CA SER A 212 15.29 -7.16 5.74
C SER A 212 14.08 -7.32 4.84
N VAL A 213 13.87 -6.38 3.92
CA VAL A 213 12.82 -6.50 2.90
C VAL A 213 13.12 -7.71 1.97
N PRO A 214 12.09 -8.46 1.54
CA PRO A 214 12.30 -9.71 0.81
C PRO A 214 12.92 -9.55 -0.59
N ASN A 215 12.54 -8.49 -1.30
CA ASN A 215 12.88 -8.27 -2.72
C ASN A 215 13.85 -7.08 -2.95
N GLY A 216 14.62 -6.68 -1.93
CA GLY A 216 15.48 -5.48 -2.00
C GLY A 216 14.69 -4.20 -2.30
N ALA A 217 15.30 -3.22 -2.98
CA ALA A 217 14.65 -1.96 -3.39
C ALA A 217 13.52 -2.07 -4.44
N ASN A 218 12.86 -3.21 -4.58
CA ASN A 218 11.68 -3.31 -5.44
C ASN A 218 10.45 -2.73 -4.74
N SER A 219 9.63 -1.96 -5.45
CA SER A 219 8.49 -1.20 -4.91
C SER A 219 7.24 -2.04 -4.60
N GLN A 220 7.28 -3.35 -4.80
CA GLN A 220 6.19 -4.27 -4.47
C GLN A 220 6.26 -4.63 -2.99
N LEU A 221 5.36 -4.02 -2.21
CA LEU A 221 5.29 -4.12 -0.75
C LEU A 221 4.10 -4.97 -0.26
N ASP A 222 3.65 -5.94 -1.07
CA ASP A 222 2.48 -6.78 -0.75
C ASP A 222 2.63 -7.52 0.60
N TRP A 223 3.88 -7.85 0.98
CA TRP A 223 4.21 -8.44 2.28
C TRP A 223 3.89 -7.51 3.46
N LEU A 224 3.92 -6.20 3.26
CA LEU A 224 3.61 -5.23 4.30
C LEU A 224 2.11 -5.22 4.59
N ASP A 225 1.28 -5.47 3.58
CA ASP A 225 -0.17 -5.47 3.71
C ASP A 225 -0.65 -6.64 4.59
N GLU A 226 0.00 -7.80 4.51
CA GLU A 226 -0.28 -8.98 5.38
C GLU A 226 0.19 -8.77 6.83
N LEU A 227 1.29 -8.02 7.03
CA LEU A 227 1.98 -7.90 8.32
C LEU A 227 1.70 -6.61 9.09
N SER A 228 0.98 -5.66 8.48
CA SER A 228 0.73 -4.33 9.06
C SER A 228 0.03 -4.39 10.43
N GLU A 229 -1.09 -5.11 10.54
CA GLU A 229 -1.89 -5.22 11.78
C GLU A 229 -1.17 -6.02 12.88
N SER A 230 -0.34 -7.01 12.50
CA SER A 230 0.27 -7.93 13.45
C SER A 230 1.65 -7.50 13.96
N HIS A 231 2.46 -6.87 13.12
CA HIS A 231 3.87 -6.58 13.42
C HIS A 231 4.20 -5.08 13.46
N PHE A 232 3.43 -4.20 12.82
CA PHE A 232 3.80 -2.78 12.66
C PHE A 232 2.87 -1.81 13.37
N GLU A 233 1.62 -2.18 13.68
CA GLU A 233 0.66 -1.27 14.32
C GLU A 233 1.10 -0.85 15.73
N GLN A 234 1.63 -1.80 16.52
CA GLN A 234 2.12 -1.56 17.88
C GLN A 234 3.46 -0.80 17.97
N LYS A 235 4.13 -0.55 16.83
CA LYS A 235 5.44 0.12 16.82
C LYS A 235 5.31 1.60 17.10
N GLN A 236 6.19 2.11 17.95
CA GLN A 236 6.32 3.52 18.26
C GLN A 236 7.39 4.18 17.38
N VAL A 237 8.50 3.48 17.14
CA VAL A 237 9.63 3.97 16.35
C VAL A 237 10.08 2.90 15.36
N ILE A 238 10.26 3.30 14.10
CA ILE A 238 10.73 2.44 13.02
C ILE A 238 11.95 3.11 12.39
N TYR A 239 13.13 2.50 12.53
CA TYR A 239 14.35 2.97 11.88
C TYR A 239 14.39 2.44 10.44
N LEU A 240 14.34 3.33 9.46
CA LEU A 240 14.49 3.00 8.04
C LEU A 240 15.95 3.18 7.64
N SER A 241 16.59 2.07 7.33
CA SER A 241 18.02 1.92 7.11
C SER A 241 18.23 1.26 5.74
N VAL A 242 17.84 2.00 4.70
CA VAL A 242 17.86 1.55 3.30
C VAL A 242 19.03 2.17 2.54
N ASP A 243 19.35 1.63 1.35
CA ASP A 243 20.46 2.10 0.53
C ASP A 243 20.34 3.59 0.19
N THR A 244 21.47 4.28 0.11
CA THR A 244 21.52 5.73 -0.23
C THR A 244 21.29 6.04 -1.71
N ASP A 245 21.14 5.00 -2.55
CA ASP A 245 20.93 5.12 -4.00
C ASP A 245 19.49 5.56 -4.37
N ARG A 246 19.25 5.84 -5.66
CA ARG A 246 17.94 6.34 -6.11
C ARG A 246 16.79 5.38 -5.76
N LYS A 247 17.01 4.07 -5.88
CA LYS A 247 15.97 3.07 -5.62
C LYS A 247 15.73 2.90 -4.13
N GLY A 248 16.79 2.89 -3.32
CA GLY A 248 16.69 2.87 -1.86
C GLY A 248 15.95 4.11 -1.32
N ARG A 249 16.20 5.30 -1.87
CA ARG A 249 15.44 6.53 -1.53
C ARG A 249 13.96 6.44 -1.92
N GLU A 250 13.64 5.88 -3.08
CA GLU A 250 12.25 5.64 -3.51
C GLU A 250 11.54 4.66 -2.55
N LEU A 251 12.21 3.56 -2.20
CA LEU A 251 11.72 2.59 -1.22
C LEU A 251 11.51 3.26 0.15
N CYS A 252 12.46 4.07 0.61
CA CYS A 252 12.35 4.80 1.88
C CYS A 252 11.09 5.67 1.92
N ARG A 253 10.82 6.42 0.85
CA ARG A 253 9.65 7.31 0.76
C ARG A 253 8.36 6.52 0.83
N GLU A 254 8.27 5.41 0.11
CA GLU A 254 7.08 4.57 0.09
C GLU A 254 6.86 3.86 1.43
N LEU A 255 7.91 3.34 2.06
CA LEU A 255 7.84 2.74 3.40
C LEU A 255 7.42 3.77 4.44
N SER A 256 8.03 4.96 4.47
CA SER A 256 7.64 6.05 5.37
C SER A 256 6.18 6.44 5.19
N ARG A 257 5.68 6.49 3.94
CA ARG A 257 4.30 6.82 3.63
C ARG A 257 3.32 5.76 4.15
N ARG A 258 3.65 4.47 3.99
CA ARG A 258 2.78 3.34 4.41
C ARG A 258 2.81 3.09 5.91
N LEU A 259 3.99 3.12 6.52
CA LEU A 259 4.20 2.87 7.96
C LEU A 259 3.87 4.08 8.84
N GLY A 260 3.74 5.26 8.25
CA GLY A 260 3.46 6.51 8.94
C GLY A 260 4.75 7.29 9.21
N VAL A 261 4.83 8.47 8.59
CA VAL A 261 6.03 9.34 8.62
C VAL A 261 6.41 9.72 10.05
N ASP A 262 5.43 9.89 10.94
CA ASP A 262 5.63 10.32 12.32
C ASP A 262 6.37 9.29 13.20
N ARG A 263 6.39 8.03 12.76
CA ARG A 263 7.06 6.92 13.47
C ARG A 263 8.38 6.53 12.83
N CYS A 264 8.65 7.00 11.61
CA CYS A 264 9.81 6.58 10.83
C CYS A 264 11.02 7.50 11.08
N ARG A 265 12.16 6.91 11.46
CA ARG A 265 13.47 7.58 11.59
C ARG A 265 14.37 7.11 10.48
N ILE A 266 14.81 8.02 9.62
CA ILE A 266 15.65 7.68 8.48
C ILE A 266 17.11 7.69 8.93
N VAL A 267 17.78 6.55 8.84
CA VAL A 267 19.20 6.40 9.16
C VAL A 267 20.04 6.83 7.96
N THR A 268 21.06 7.66 8.18
CA THR A 268 21.97 8.12 7.11
C THR A 268 23.41 7.78 7.46
N TYR A 269 24.16 7.24 6.50
CA TYR A 269 25.56 6.85 6.66
C TYR A 269 26.56 7.90 6.16
N GLY A 270 26.11 9.13 5.90
CA GLY A 270 26.90 10.14 5.19
C GLY A 270 27.03 9.85 3.70
N GLU A 271 27.86 10.63 2.99
CA GLU A 271 28.08 10.48 1.54
C GLU A 271 29.10 9.39 1.18
N ALA A 272 29.83 8.87 2.18
CA ALA A 272 30.97 7.97 1.96
C ALA A 272 30.59 6.48 1.86
N TYR A 273 29.44 6.07 2.42
CA TYR A 273 29.05 4.66 2.51
C TYR A 273 27.64 4.43 1.94
N LYS A 274 27.45 3.29 1.28
CA LYS A 274 26.19 2.97 0.62
C LYS A 274 25.16 2.34 1.57
N ASP A 275 25.60 1.41 2.39
CA ASP A 275 24.76 0.53 3.22
C ASP A 275 25.34 0.34 4.64
N ALA A 276 24.58 -0.34 5.50
CA ALA A 276 24.96 -0.56 6.90
C ALA A 276 26.21 -1.42 7.02
N ASN A 277 26.38 -2.41 6.13
CA ASN A 277 27.53 -3.30 6.17
C ASN A 277 28.83 -2.60 5.74
N GLU A 278 28.79 -1.73 4.75
CA GLU A 278 29.94 -0.92 4.33
C GLU A 278 30.43 -0.02 5.46
N LEU A 279 29.50 0.63 6.19
CA LEU A 279 29.86 1.42 7.37
C LEU A 279 30.49 0.56 8.47
N LEU A 280 29.92 -0.62 8.75
CA LEU A 280 30.47 -1.55 9.74
C LEU A 280 31.88 -2.02 9.38
N VAL A 281 32.15 -2.28 8.11
CA VAL A 281 33.47 -2.74 7.64
C VAL A 281 34.51 -1.62 7.71
N ALA A 282 34.13 -0.39 7.36
CA ALA A 282 35.06 0.74 7.29
C ALA A 282 35.35 1.38 8.66
N GLU A 283 34.32 1.67 9.45
CA GLU A 283 34.41 2.48 10.67
C GLU A 283 34.12 1.68 11.95
N GLY A 284 33.58 0.47 11.82
CA GLY A 284 33.32 -0.44 12.94
C GLY A 284 31.95 -0.30 13.60
N PRO A 285 31.71 -1.06 14.69
CA PRO A 285 30.38 -1.24 15.29
C PRO A 285 29.86 0.04 15.98
N ASP A 286 30.75 0.81 16.61
CA ASP A 286 30.37 2.05 17.31
C ASP A 286 29.81 3.11 16.34
N ALA A 287 30.35 3.17 15.12
CA ALA A 287 29.88 4.09 14.09
C ALA A 287 28.46 3.73 13.62
N LEU A 288 28.14 2.44 13.48
CA LEU A 288 26.81 1.99 13.09
C LEU A 288 25.76 2.27 14.16
N LEU A 289 26.11 2.05 15.44
CA LEU A 289 25.24 2.39 16.57
C LEU A 289 25.01 3.90 16.64
N LYS A 290 26.07 4.69 16.48
CA LYS A 290 25.99 6.15 16.45
C LYS A 290 25.12 6.66 15.30
N ALA A 291 25.26 6.10 14.10
CA ALA A 291 24.40 6.48 12.96
C ALA A 291 22.92 6.23 13.24
N LEU A 292 22.60 5.21 14.04
CA LEU A 292 21.23 4.90 14.44
C LEU A 292 20.73 5.83 15.56
N GLU A 293 21.60 6.22 16.51
CA GLU A 293 21.27 7.20 17.55
C GLU A 293 21.11 8.63 16.99
N ASP A 294 21.98 9.01 16.06
CA ASP A 294 21.95 10.30 15.36
C ASP A 294 20.81 10.36 14.33
N ALA A 295 20.13 9.24 14.06
CA ALA A 295 18.99 9.21 13.14
C ALA A 295 17.93 10.22 13.63
N PRO A 296 17.63 11.24 12.81
CA PRO A 296 16.85 12.39 13.26
C PRO A 296 15.49 11.94 13.81
N ILE A 297 15.16 12.47 14.98
CA ILE A 297 13.85 12.30 15.60
C ILE A 297 12.80 12.79 14.59
N PRO A 298 11.67 12.06 14.39
CA PRO A 298 10.60 12.52 13.52
C PRO A 298 10.18 13.91 13.98
N ARG A 299 10.21 14.87 13.06
CA ARG A 299 10.22 16.30 13.36
C ARG A 299 8.91 16.74 14.03
N LEU A 300 8.97 17.83 14.80
CA LEU A 300 7.79 18.52 15.31
C LEU A 300 6.81 18.84 14.16
N GLU A 301 5.58 18.36 14.32
CA GLU A 301 4.48 18.43 13.36
C GLU A 301 4.36 19.85 12.77
N GLY A 302 4.51 19.98 11.44
CA GLY A 302 4.19 21.20 10.71
C GLY A 302 5.26 22.29 10.63
N THR A 303 6.50 22.03 11.06
CA THR A 303 7.61 23.00 10.91
C THR A 303 8.61 22.57 9.83
N PHE A 304 8.84 23.45 8.86
CA PHE A 304 9.80 23.25 7.76
C PHE A 304 10.64 24.51 7.62
N THR A 305 11.96 24.35 7.54
CA THR A 305 12.87 25.45 7.17
C THR A 305 13.17 25.39 5.67
N ALA A 306 13.67 26.49 5.10
CA ALA A 306 14.08 26.51 3.69
C ALA A 306 15.22 25.51 3.40
N GLU A 307 16.06 25.23 4.41
CA GLU A 307 17.13 24.23 4.30
C GLU A 307 16.55 22.81 4.13
N ASP A 308 15.48 22.52 4.85
CA ASP A 308 14.79 21.22 4.79
C ASP A 308 14.15 20.95 3.45
N LEU A 309 13.77 22.02 2.76
CA LEU A 309 13.16 21.98 1.45
C LEU A 309 14.17 22.28 0.34
N ARG A 310 15.48 22.34 0.64
CA ARG A 310 16.50 22.79 -0.32
C ARG A 310 16.43 22.06 -1.66
N GLU A 311 16.35 20.73 -1.65
CA GLU A 311 16.25 19.94 -2.88
C GLU A 311 14.94 20.23 -3.64
N GLY A 312 13.81 20.28 -2.94
CA GLY A 312 12.51 20.59 -3.56
C GLY A 312 12.43 22.03 -4.08
N LEU A 313 13.05 22.97 -3.38
CA LEU A 313 13.16 24.37 -3.80
C LEU A 313 14.12 24.53 -4.96
N HIS A 314 15.22 23.77 -5.01
CA HIS A 314 16.14 23.74 -6.15
C HIS A 314 15.44 23.20 -7.39
N GLN A 315 14.65 22.13 -7.26
CA GLN A 315 13.86 21.60 -8.35
C GLN A 315 12.81 22.61 -8.83
N LEU A 316 12.10 23.27 -7.91
CA LEU A 316 11.16 24.35 -8.26
C LEU A 316 11.87 25.56 -8.90
N PHE A 317 13.14 25.80 -8.57
CA PHE A 317 13.94 26.86 -9.17
C PHE A 317 14.39 26.53 -10.59
N GLU A 318 14.79 25.28 -10.86
CA GLU A 318 15.24 24.82 -12.18
C GLU A 318 14.07 24.54 -13.15
N GLU A 319 13.05 23.83 -12.69
CA GLU A 319 11.94 23.35 -13.52
C GLU A 319 10.71 24.28 -13.47
N GLY A 320 10.72 25.26 -12.56
CA GLY A 320 9.56 26.08 -12.25
C GLY A 320 8.54 25.34 -11.38
N TYR A 321 7.39 25.97 -11.13
CA TYR A 321 6.29 25.29 -10.44
C TYR A 321 5.80 24.11 -11.28
N THR A 322 5.67 22.94 -10.66
CA THR A 322 5.02 21.78 -11.29
C THR A 322 3.63 22.20 -11.78
N SER A 323 3.39 22.01 -13.08
CA SER A 323 2.05 22.16 -13.62
C SER A 323 1.25 20.92 -13.24
N GLY A 324 0.01 21.12 -12.80
CA GLY A 324 -0.89 20.00 -12.50
C GLY A 324 -1.09 19.08 -13.70
N VAL A 325 -1.82 18.01 -13.46
CA VAL A 325 -2.11 16.98 -14.43
C VAL A 325 -3.25 17.39 -15.36
N GLU A 326 -3.08 17.12 -16.65
CA GLU A 326 -4.07 17.38 -17.71
C GLU A 326 -5.08 16.22 -17.80
N LEU A 327 -6.35 16.57 -17.94
CA LEU A 327 -7.47 15.64 -18.14
C LEU A 327 -7.53 15.14 -19.59
N GLY A 328 -6.78 15.77 -20.51
CA GLY A 328 -6.90 15.52 -21.93
C GLY A 328 -8.16 16.13 -22.50
N ILE A 329 -8.67 17.21 -21.90
CA ILE A 329 -9.84 17.96 -22.36
C ILE A 329 -9.34 19.36 -22.72
N PRO A 330 -9.07 19.65 -24.02
CA PRO A 330 -8.30 20.84 -24.41
C PRO A 330 -8.83 22.17 -23.85
N ASN A 331 -10.14 22.39 -23.94
CA ASN A 331 -10.77 23.63 -23.46
C ASN A 331 -10.80 23.74 -21.93
N LEU A 332 -10.68 22.62 -21.19
CA LEU A 332 -10.61 22.62 -19.73
C LEU A 332 -9.18 22.65 -19.24
N ASP A 333 -8.25 21.96 -19.90
CA ASP A 333 -6.82 21.91 -19.58
C ASP A 333 -6.13 23.26 -19.75
N GLU A 334 -6.65 24.12 -20.64
CA GLU A 334 -6.27 25.53 -20.77
C GLU A 334 -6.66 26.36 -19.52
N ILE A 335 -7.69 25.94 -18.79
CA ILE A 335 -8.30 26.70 -17.69
C ILE A 335 -7.86 26.15 -16.34
N MET A 336 -7.77 24.83 -16.20
CA MET A 336 -7.58 24.11 -14.96
C MET A 336 -6.76 22.84 -15.17
N ARG A 337 -5.82 22.59 -14.26
CA ARG A 337 -5.07 21.34 -14.11
C ARG A 337 -5.23 20.84 -12.68
N LEU A 338 -5.25 19.52 -12.49
CA LEU A 338 -5.53 18.92 -11.19
C LEU A 338 -4.27 18.35 -10.53
N GLU A 339 -4.27 18.29 -9.20
CA GLU A 339 -3.14 17.77 -8.42
C GLU A 339 -3.68 16.95 -7.25
N THR A 340 -2.96 15.90 -6.87
CA THR A 340 -3.19 15.19 -5.61
C THR A 340 -2.90 16.07 -4.39
N GLY A 341 -3.49 15.77 -3.22
CA GLY A 341 -3.28 16.58 -2.02
C GLY A 341 -4.26 17.76 -1.88
N ARG A 342 -5.28 17.81 -2.74
CA ARG A 342 -6.20 18.95 -2.88
C ARG A 342 -7.66 18.51 -2.80
N VAL A 343 -8.52 19.48 -2.49
CA VAL A 343 -9.98 19.30 -2.50
C VAL A 343 -10.58 20.03 -3.70
N LEU A 344 -11.35 19.32 -4.52
CA LEU A 344 -12.18 19.83 -5.60
C LEU A 344 -13.64 19.78 -5.16
N THR A 345 -14.32 20.93 -5.14
CA THR A 345 -15.75 21.01 -4.86
C THR A 345 -16.52 21.30 -6.14
N VAL A 346 -17.50 20.44 -6.44
CA VAL A 346 -18.36 20.54 -7.62
C VAL A 346 -19.78 20.88 -7.18
N THR A 347 -20.35 21.93 -7.76
CA THR A 347 -21.74 22.35 -7.52
C THR A 347 -22.48 22.62 -8.82
N GLY A 348 -23.78 22.91 -8.75
CA GLY A 348 -24.66 23.03 -9.91
C GLY A 348 -26.10 22.65 -9.58
N ILE A 349 -27.04 23.14 -10.38
CA ILE A 349 -28.48 22.92 -10.18
C ILE A 349 -28.77 21.39 -10.17
N PRO A 350 -29.69 20.90 -9.31
CA PRO A 350 -30.12 19.51 -9.35
C PRO A 350 -30.54 19.08 -10.78
N GLY A 351 -30.05 17.93 -11.25
CA GLY A 351 -30.33 17.45 -12.61
C GLY A 351 -29.39 17.96 -13.72
N HIS A 352 -28.47 18.90 -13.43
CA HIS A 352 -27.53 19.43 -14.45
C HIS A 352 -26.33 18.50 -14.74
N GLY A 353 -26.29 17.27 -14.19
CA GLY A 353 -25.25 16.29 -14.50
C GLY A 353 -23.92 16.46 -13.75
N LYS A 354 -23.95 16.91 -12.49
CA LYS A 354 -22.73 17.03 -11.64
C LYS A 354 -21.99 15.70 -11.50
N SER A 355 -22.70 14.66 -11.06
CA SER A 355 -22.16 13.31 -10.89
C SER A 355 -21.61 12.77 -12.21
N ASP A 356 -22.34 12.96 -13.31
CA ASP A 356 -21.90 12.59 -14.66
C ASP A 356 -20.58 13.24 -15.08
N PHE A 357 -20.40 14.51 -14.75
CA PHE A 357 -19.16 15.23 -15.06
C PHE A 357 -18.01 14.81 -14.14
N VAL A 358 -18.29 14.50 -12.87
CA VAL A 358 -17.30 13.93 -11.95
C VAL A 358 -16.82 12.56 -12.46
N ASP A 359 -17.72 11.72 -12.95
CA ASP A 359 -17.36 10.43 -13.56
C ASP A 359 -16.44 10.60 -14.78
N GLU A 360 -16.70 11.61 -15.63
CA GLU A 360 -15.81 11.96 -16.75
C GLU A 360 -14.41 12.33 -16.23
N ILE A 361 -14.30 13.23 -15.25
CA ILE A 361 -13.01 13.63 -14.67
C ILE A 361 -12.26 12.40 -14.13
N VAL A 362 -12.93 11.56 -13.36
CA VAL A 362 -12.31 10.39 -12.72
C VAL A 362 -11.82 9.40 -13.77
N LEU A 363 -12.65 9.04 -14.75
CA LEU A 363 -12.25 8.11 -15.82
C LEU A 363 -11.09 8.64 -16.65
N ARG A 364 -11.01 9.95 -16.89
CA ARG A 364 -9.87 10.60 -17.56
C ARG A 364 -8.58 10.51 -16.75
N LEU A 365 -8.67 10.74 -15.44
CA LEU A 365 -7.53 10.54 -14.54
C LEU A 365 -7.09 9.07 -14.49
N CYS A 366 -8.04 8.13 -14.48
CA CYS A 366 -7.73 6.71 -14.51
C CYS A 366 -7.04 6.28 -15.82
N THR A 367 -7.56 6.70 -16.97
CA THR A 367 -7.05 6.30 -18.29
C THR A 367 -5.70 6.95 -18.62
N ARG A 368 -5.51 8.24 -18.30
CA ARG A 368 -4.32 8.98 -18.73
C ARG A 368 -3.15 8.91 -17.74
N GLN A 369 -3.45 8.76 -16.45
CA GLN A 369 -2.47 8.95 -15.38
C GLN A 369 -2.32 7.68 -14.53
N ASP A 370 -3.06 6.62 -14.89
CA ASP A 370 -3.17 5.38 -14.13
C ASP A 370 -3.56 5.61 -12.66
N TRP A 371 -4.31 6.68 -12.40
CA TRP A 371 -4.81 6.96 -11.06
C TRP A 371 -5.95 6.01 -10.73
N ARG A 372 -6.01 5.57 -9.48
CA ARG A 372 -7.09 4.71 -9.03
C ARG A 372 -8.06 5.51 -8.14
N ALA A 373 -9.34 5.16 -8.20
CA ALA A 373 -10.43 5.95 -7.68
C ALA A 373 -11.28 5.19 -6.66
N GLY A 374 -11.69 5.89 -5.61
CA GLY A 374 -12.64 5.41 -4.60
C GLY A 374 -13.90 6.27 -4.62
N TYR A 375 -15.07 5.65 -4.67
CA TYR A 375 -16.36 6.32 -4.70
C TYR A 375 -17.14 6.06 -3.43
N PHE A 376 -17.53 7.13 -2.76
CA PHE A 376 -18.64 7.14 -1.83
C PHE A 376 -19.82 7.79 -2.54
N SER A 377 -20.64 6.98 -3.22
CA SER A 377 -21.80 7.47 -3.97
C SER A 377 -23.07 6.69 -3.65
N PRO A 378 -23.74 7.00 -2.52
CA PRO A 378 -24.97 6.33 -2.12
C PRO A 378 -26.14 6.58 -3.08
N GLU A 379 -26.14 7.70 -3.82
CA GLU A 379 -27.19 8.01 -4.80
C GLU A 379 -27.19 7.05 -6.00
N ASN A 380 -26.02 6.54 -6.39
CA ASN A 380 -25.89 5.60 -7.51
C ASN A 380 -26.03 4.13 -7.07
N THR A 381 -26.95 3.85 -6.15
CA THR A 381 -27.26 2.48 -5.69
C THR A 381 -28.44 1.92 -6.49
N PRO A 382 -28.37 0.71 -7.07
CA PRO A 382 -27.32 -0.31 -6.94
C PRO A 382 -25.99 0.02 -7.64
N ILE A 383 -24.87 -0.43 -7.04
CA ILE A 383 -23.50 -0.15 -7.51
C ILE A 383 -23.28 -0.63 -8.96
N GLU A 384 -24.00 -1.67 -9.37
CA GLU A 384 -24.03 -2.21 -10.72
C GLU A 384 -24.47 -1.16 -11.76
N TYR A 385 -25.42 -0.29 -11.40
CA TYR A 385 -25.86 0.80 -12.30
C TYR A 385 -24.79 1.85 -12.45
N HIS A 386 -24.02 2.12 -11.39
CA HIS A 386 -22.88 3.02 -11.48
C HIS A 386 -21.78 2.43 -12.38
N HIS A 387 -21.42 1.16 -12.20
CA HIS A 387 -20.46 0.50 -13.09
C HIS A 387 -20.91 0.47 -14.55
N ALA A 388 -22.21 0.23 -14.81
CA ALA A 388 -22.77 0.30 -16.15
C ALA A 388 -22.62 1.70 -16.76
N LYS A 389 -22.88 2.75 -15.98
CA LYS A 389 -22.70 4.14 -16.42
C LYS A 389 -21.24 4.48 -16.76
N LEU A 390 -20.29 4.01 -15.94
CA LEU A 390 -18.86 4.15 -16.23
C LEU A 390 -18.46 3.35 -17.48
N ALA A 391 -19.04 2.17 -17.66
CA ALA A 391 -18.83 1.34 -18.85
C ALA A 391 -19.31 2.02 -20.13
N GLU A 392 -20.47 2.67 -20.13
CA GLU A 392 -20.99 3.43 -21.27
C GLU A 392 -20.03 4.55 -21.69
N LYS A 393 -19.48 5.28 -20.72
CA LYS A 393 -18.47 6.33 -20.98
C LYS A 393 -17.17 5.75 -21.56
N LEU A 394 -16.70 4.61 -21.05
CA LEU A 394 -15.49 3.96 -21.56
C LEU A 394 -15.67 3.41 -22.97
N LEU A 395 -16.79 2.74 -23.25
CA LEU A 395 -17.08 2.13 -24.55
C LEU A 395 -17.49 3.16 -25.62
N GLY A 396 -18.18 4.22 -25.22
CA GLY A 396 -18.70 5.23 -26.14
C GLY A 396 -20.04 4.86 -26.77
N HIS A 397 -20.68 3.79 -26.29
CA HIS A 397 -22.03 3.39 -26.66
C HIS A 397 -22.75 2.76 -25.46
N ARG A 398 -24.05 2.49 -25.62
CA ARG A 398 -24.90 1.89 -24.58
C ARG A 398 -24.35 0.55 -24.11
N PHE A 399 -24.39 0.32 -22.80
CA PHE A 399 -23.90 -0.91 -22.16
C PHE A 399 -25.03 -1.93 -22.07
N ARG A 400 -25.28 -2.58 -23.20
CA ARG A 400 -26.36 -3.56 -23.35
C ARG A 400 -26.00 -4.53 -24.46
N LYS A 401 -26.42 -5.79 -24.34
CA LYS A 401 -26.11 -6.88 -25.29
C LYS A 401 -26.44 -6.57 -26.77
N ASP A 402 -27.38 -5.67 -27.01
CA ASP A 402 -27.76 -5.23 -28.37
C ASP A 402 -26.70 -4.31 -29.02
N PHE A 403 -25.80 -3.72 -28.21
CA PHE A 403 -24.81 -2.72 -28.61
C PHE A 403 -23.38 -3.09 -28.21
N SER A 404 -23.20 -3.92 -27.18
CA SER A 404 -21.90 -4.35 -26.65
C SER A 404 -21.71 -5.86 -26.82
N THR A 405 -20.48 -6.24 -27.12
CA THR A 405 -20.05 -7.65 -27.18
C THR A 405 -19.67 -8.20 -25.80
N GLU A 406 -19.69 -9.52 -25.65
CA GLU A 406 -19.26 -10.18 -24.41
C GLU A 406 -17.77 -9.92 -24.11
N GLU A 407 -16.95 -9.75 -25.15
CA GLU A 407 -15.54 -9.41 -24.99
C GLU A 407 -15.35 -7.98 -24.45
N GLU A 408 -16.15 -7.02 -24.92
CA GLU A 408 -16.17 -5.65 -24.37
C GLU A 408 -16.63 -5.64 -22.92
N PHE A 409 -17.63 -6.45 -22.58
CA PHE A 409 -18.08 -6.63 -21.19
C PHE A 409 -16.92 -7.10 -20.30
N ALA A 410 -16.26 -8.20 -20.67
CA ALA A 410 -15.13 -8.74 -19.91
C ALA A 410 -14.02 -7.71 -19.74
N ARG A 411 -13.64 -7.00 -20.82
CA ARG A 411 -12.60 -5.96 -20.78
C ARG A 411 -12.94 -4.81 -19.84
N VAL A 412 -14.18 -4.32 -19.87
CA VAL A 412 -14.58 -3.20 -19.02
C VAL A 412 -14.62 -3.62 -17.55
N VAL A 413 -15.12 -4.82 -17.25
CA VAL A 413 -15.12 -5.36 -15.89
C VAL A 413 -13.69 -5.50 -15.38
N ASP A 414 -12.78 -6.08 -16.16
CA ASP A 414 -11.37 -6.20 -15.81
C ASP A 414 -10.74 -4.81 -15.57
N TYR A 415 -10.99 -3.84 -16.46
CA TYR A 415 -10.47 -2.49 -16.33
C TYR A 415 -10.96 -1.78 -15.05
N LEU A 416 -12.28 -1.82 -14.79
CA LEU A 416 -12.88 -1.18 -13.62
C LEU A 416 -12.46 -1.87 -12.32
N SER A 417 -12.31 -3.19 -12.30
CA SER A 417 -11.89 -3.96 -11.12
C SER A 417 -10.51 -3.58 -10.58
N GLN A 418 -9.63 -3.08 -11.46
CA GLN A 418 -8.26 -2.68 -11.11
C GLN A 418 -8.13 -1.22 -10.70
N ARG A 419 -9.15 -0.39 -10.97
CA ARG A 419 -9.03 1.09 -10.87
C ARG A 419 -10.14 1.76 -10.10
N VAL A 420 -11.30 1.13 -9.90
CA VAL A 420 -12.47 1.76 -9.29
C VAL A 420 -13.00 0.89 -8.15
N TRP A 421 -13.12 1.48 -6.96
CA TRP A 421 -13.73 0.85 -5.79
C TRP A 421 -14.86 1.71 -5.23
N HIS A 422 -15.91 1.06 -4.72
CA HIS A 422 -17.04 1.73 -4.10
C HIS A 422 -17.06 1.46 -2.59
N ILE A 423 -17.36 2.51 -1.83
CA ILE A 423 -17.53 2.47 -0.38
C ILE A 423 -19.03 2.59 -0.10
N LEU A 424 -19.63 1.53 0.44
CA LEU A 424 -20.99 1.53 0.93
C LEU A 424 -21.00 0.95 2.36
N PRO A 425 -20.95 1.78 3.41
CA PRO A 425 -20.99 1.31 4.79
C PRO A 425 -22.36 0.73 5.16
N ASP A 426 -22.38 -0.35 5.95
CA ASP A 426 -23.61 -0.93 6.52
C ASP A 426 -24.18 -0.02 7.63
N GLY A 427 -24.94 1.00 7.25
CA GLY A 427 -25.76 1.82 8.15
C GLY A 427 -25.08 3.01 8.83
N ASP A 428 -23.74 3.09 8.87
CA ASP A 428 -23.00 4.23 9.42
C ASP A 428 -22.33 5.10 8.33
N PHE A 429 -23.05 6.14 7.92
CA PHE A 429 -22.62 7.13 6.93
C PHE A 429 -21.90 8.34 7.55
N THR A 430 -21.27 8.22 8.71
CA THR A 430 -20.46 9.30 9.29
C THR A 430 -19.19 9.58 8.48
N LEU A 431 -18.74 10.85 8.49
CA LEU A 431 -17.50 11.24 7.81
C LEU A 431 -16.29 10.43 8.30
N GLY A 432 -16.20 10.15 9.61
CA GLY A 432 -15.11 9.40 10.19
C GLY A 432 -15.00 7.99 9.62
N ASN A 433 -16.13 7.28 9.52
CA ASN A 433 -16.18 5.93 8.95
C ASN A 433 -15.84 5.94 7.45
N VAL A 434 -16.44 6.88 6.70
CA VAL A 434 -16.18 7.03 5.25
C VAL A 434 -14.69 7.32 4.98
N LEU A 435 -14.08 8.22 5.75
CA LEU A 435 -12.64 8.52 5.63
C LEU A 435 -11.75 7.36 6.11
N SER A 436 -12.18 6.58 7.11
CA SER A 436 -11.47 5.38 7.54
C SER A 436 -11.45 4.33 6.44
N LYS A 437 -12.59 4.06 5.80
CA LYS A 437 -12.67 3.15 4.64
C LYS A 437 -11.91 3.69 3.44
N ALA A 438 -11.97 4.98 3.17
CA ALA A 438 -11.15 5.60 2.14
C ALA A 438 -9.65 5.42 2.43
N ARG A 439 -9.23 5.55 3.70
CA ARG A 439 -7.85 5.31 4.12
C ARG A 439 -7.45 3.84 3.92
N GLU A 440 -8.31 2.88 4.28
CA GLU A 440 -8.09 1.46 4.01
C GLU A 440 -7.86 1.22 2.50
N LEU A 441 -8.66 1.84 1.63
CA LEU A 441 -8.48 1.72 0.18
C LEU A 441 -7.19 2.40 -0.32
N VAL A 442 -6.79 3.53 0.26
CA VAL A 442 -5.49 4.15 -0.04
C VAL A 442 -4.35 3.21 0.32
N HIS A 443 -4.41 2.56 1.49
CA HIS A 443 -3.37 1.63 1.92
C HIS A 443 -3.34 0.36 1.08
N ARG A 444 -4.50 -0.29 0.86
CA ARG A 444 -4.59 -1.59 0.14
C ARG A 444 -4.46 -1.47 -1.37
N HIS A 445 -5.03 -0.43 -1.96
CA HIS A 445 -5.16 -0.30 -3.41
C HIS A 445 -4.47 0.93 -3.99
N GLY A 446 -3.85 1.79 -3.17
CA GLY A 446 -3.09 2.93 -3.67
C GLY A 446 -3.96 3.97 -4.39
N ILE A 447 -5.21 4.15 -3.95
CA ILE A 447 -6.13 5.14 -4.52
C ILE A 447 -5.51 6.54 -4.47
N ARG A 448 -5.68 7.30 -5.56
CA ARG A 448 -5.26 8.71 -5.68
C ARG A 448 -6.41 9.69 -5.86
N VAL A 449 -7.62 9.21 -6.15
CA VAL A 449 -8.83 10.04 -6.25
C VAL A 449 -9.91 9.49 -5.33
N PHE A 450 -10.49 10.34 -4.50
CA PHE A 450 -11.60 9.96 -3.63
C PHE A 450 -12.81 10.86 -3.87
N VAL A 451 -13.94 10.27 -4.25
CA VAL A 451 -15.17 10.98 -4.62
C VAL A 451 -16.21 10.81 -3.52
N ILE A 452 -16.83 11.93 -3.12
CA ILE A 452 -17.97 11.99 -2.19
C ILE A 452 -19.13 12.62 -2.95
N ASP A 453 -20.13 11.81 -3.31
CA ASP A 453 -21.26 12.24 -4.11
C ASP A 453 -22.62 11.68 -3.62
N PRO A 454 -23.48 12.49 -2.97
CA PRO A 454 -23.29 13.90 -2.62
C PRO A 454 -23.00 14.12 -1.12
N TYR A 455 -22.54 15.33 -0.79
CA TYR A 455 -22.32 15.80 0.58
C TYR A 455 -23.49 15.50 1.53
N ASN A 456 -24.73 15.65 1.04
CA ASN A 456 -25.96 15.53 1.84
C ASN A 456 -26.23 14.13 2.41
N TYR A 457 -25.60 13.09 1.87
CA TYR A 457 -25.77 11.71 2.36
C TYR A 457 -24.88 11.39 3.56
N ILE A 458 -23.95 12.27 3.91
CA ILE A 458 -23.13 12.09 5.09
C ILE A 458 -23.98 12.39 6.33
N ASN A 459 -23.94 11.48 7.30
CA ASN A 459 -24.60 11.70 8.57
C ASN A 459 -23.86 12.77 9.39
N HIS A 460 -24.41 13.98 9.40
CA HIS A 460 -23.82 15.13 10.06
C HIS A 460 -24.09 15.13 11.56
N GLN A 461 -23.13 14.61 12.33
CA GLN A 461 -23.15 14.68 13.79
C GLN A 461 -22.62 16.05 14.25
N ILE A 462 -23.51 17.04 14.35
CA ILE A 462 -23.17 18.39 14.85
C ILE A 462 -23.13 18.35 16.39
N PRO A 463 -21.98 18.61 17.03
CA PRO A 463 -21.88 18.65 18.49
C PRO A 463 -22.75 19.75 19.11
N ALA A 464 -23.28 19.50 20.31
CA ALA A 464 -24.08 20.48 21.04
C ALA A 464 -23.28 21.78 21.27
N GLY A 465 -23.82 22.92 20.82
CA GLY A 465 -23.18 24.24 20.89
C GLY A 465 -22.35 24.65 19.67
N MET A 466 -22.21 23.78 18.66
CA MET A 466 -21.55 24.12 17.39
C MET A 466 -22.55 24.63 16.36
N THR A 467 -22.20 25.69 15.62
CA THR A 467 -23.00 26.14 14.48
C THR A 467 -22.78 25.23 13.27
N GLU A 468 -23.78 25.12 12.40
CA GLU A 468 -23.67 24.38 11.13
C GLU A 468 -22.49 24.88 10.28
N THR A 469 -22.28 26.20 10.23
CA THR A 469 -21.13 26.85 9.57
C THR A 469 -19.80 26.36 10.14
N GLY A 470 -19.69 26.27 11.47
CA GLY A 470 -18.48 25.79 12.16
C GLY A 470 -18.23 24.31 11.87
N TYR A 471 -19.29 23.49 11.88
CA TYR A 471 -19.21 22.08 11.55
C TYR A 471 -18.72 21.86 10.10
N ILE A 472 -19.28 22.59 9.13
CA ILE A 472 -18.82 22.54 7.73
C ILE A 472 -17.34 22.94 7.61
N GLY A 473 -16.89 23.91 8.41
CA GLY A 473 -15.47 24.27 8.47
C GLY A 473 -14.58 23.10 8.95
N SER A 474 -14.99 22.41 10.02
CA SER A 474 -14.30 21.22 10.52
C SER A 474 -14.32 20.05 9.51
N PHE A 475 -15.46 19.86 8.85
CA PHE A 475 -15.64 18.88 7.78
C PHE A 475 -14.65 19.11 6.63
N MET A 476 -14.61 20.33 6.08
CA MET A 476 -13.70 20.68 4.98
C MET A 476 -12.24 20.60 5.41
N ASN A 477 -11.90 20.95 6.65
CA ASN A 477 -10.56 20.77 7.19
C ASN A 477 -10.16 19.29 7.26
N SER A 478 -11.10 18.42 7.65
CA SER A 478 -10.88 16.98 7.72
C SER A 478 -10.64 16.39 6.33
N LEU A 479 -11.39 16.81 5.32
CA LEU A 479 -11.15 16.46 3.92
C LEU A 479 -9.80 16.98 3.41
N ALA A 480 -9.46 18.24 3.68
CA ALA A 480 -8.20 18.83 3.25
C ALA A 480 -6.98 18.18 3.94
N ARG A 481 -7.14 17.75 5.21
CA ARG A 481 -6.12 16.98 5.93
C ARG A 481 -5.98 15.59 5.32
N PHE A 482 -7.09 14.90 5.05
CA PHE A 482 -7.08 13.59 4.39
C PHE A 482 -6.41 13.65 3.02
N ALA A 483 -6.78 14.63 2.19
CA ALA A 483 -6.21 14.84 0.85
C ALA A 483 -4.69 14.98 0.93
N ARG A 484 -4.19 15.89 1.78
CA ARG A 484 -2.75 16.16 1.96
C ARG A 484 -1.98 14.96 2.50
N LEU A 485 -2.44 14.34 3.59
CA LEU A 485 -1.73 13.22 4.23
C LEU A 485 -1.64 12.00 3.31
N ASN A 486 -2.69 11.73 2.54
CA ASN A 486 -2.77 10.55 1.68
C ASN A 486 -2.33 10.84 0.24
N SER A 487 -1.92 12.08 -0.08
CA SER A 487 -1.62 12.52 -1.45
C SER A 487 -2.73 12.11 -2.43
N CYS A 488 -3.98 12.43 -2.10
CA CYS A 488 -5.17 12.12 -2.88
C CYS A 488 -5.89 13.40 -3.32
N LEU A 489 -6.48 13.38 -4.51
CA LEU A 489 -7.47 14.37 -4.94
C LEU A 489 -8.83 13.98 -4.34
N VAL A 490 -9.39 14.83 -3.48
CA VAL A 490 -10.73 14.60 -2.91
C VAL A 490 -11.74 15.43 -3.68
N ILE A 491 -12.72 14.79 -4.31
CA ILE A 491 -13.81 15.42 -5.06
C ILE A 491 -15.07 15.38 -4.20
N LEU A 492 -15.64 16.54 -3.90
CA LEU A 492 -16.87 16.68 -3.12
C LEU A 492 -17.96 17.29 -3.99
N VAL A 493 -19.09 16.58 -4.15
CA VAL A 493 -20.27 17.11 -4.82
C VAL A 493 -21.21 17.73 -3.78
N ALA A 494 -21.52 19.02 -3.93
CA ALA A 494 -22.37 19.76 -3.01
C ALA A 494 -23.51 20.46 -3.76
N HIS A 495 -24.73 20.34 -3.24
CA HIS A 495 -25.89 20.97 -3.86
C HIS A 495 -26.04 22.43 -3.42
N PRO A 496 -26.42 23.33 -4.35
CA PRO A 496 -26.76 24.70 -3.99
C PRO A 496 -28.05 24.77 -3.18
N ARG A 497 -28.26 25.91 -2.51
CA ARG A 497 -29.56 26.30 -1.97
C ARG A 497 -30.56 26.44 -3.11
N LYS A 498 -31.84 26.50 -2.76
CA LYS A 498 -32.91 26.75 -3.73
C LYS A 498 -32.67 28.10 -4.41
N MET A 499 -32.27 28.06 -5.68
CA MET A 499 -31.99 29.26 -6.48
C MET A 499 -33.28 29.99 -6.84
N ASN A 500 -33.21 31.32 -6.89
CA ASN A 500 -34.29 32.15 -7.38
C ASN A 500 -34.29 32.16 -8.91
N LYS A 501 -35.48 32.40 -9.49
CA LYS A 501 -35.60 32.70 -10.91
C LYS A 501 -35.11 34.13 -11.16
N GLN A 502 -34.41 34.35 -12.27
CA GLN A 502 -34.01 35.70 -12.69
C GLN A 502 -35.23 36.62 -12.79
N TYR A 503 -35.07 37.87 -12.35
CA TYR A 503 -36.14 38.85 -12.37
C TYR A 503 -36.59 39.13 -13.82
N GLY A 504 -37.84 38.77 -14.15
CA GLY A 504 -38.40 38.97 -15.49
C GLY A 504 -38.16 37.84 -16.50
N THR A 505 -37.51 36.73 -16.11
CA THR A 505 -37.41 35.53 -16.97
C THR A 505 -37.83 34.26 -16.21
N GLN A 506 -38.11 33.17 -16.94
CA GLN A 506 -38.35 31.85 -16.32
C GLN A 506 -37.04 31.07 -16.04
N LYS A 507 -35.87 31.64 -16.36
CA LYS A 507 -34.57 30.97 -16.21
C LYS A 507 -34.07 31.05 -14.77
N THR A 508 -33.58 29.93 -14.26
CA THR A 508 -32.90 29.84 -12.96
C THR A 508 -31.52 30.49 -13.09
N GLU A 509 -31.12 31.31 -12.11
CA GLU A 509 -29.76 31.86 -12.09
C GLU A 509 -28.72 30.74 -11.97
N VAL A 510 -27.61 30.88 -12.69
CA VAL A 510 -26.46 29.98 -12.56
C VAL A 510 -25.92 30.13 -11.13
N PRO A 511 -25.85 29.02 -10.35
CA PRO A 511 -25.38 29.10 -8.97
C PRO A 511 -23.91 29.46 -8.94
N THR A 512 -23.53 30.32 -8.02
CA THR A 512 -22.14 30.53 -7.66
C THR A 512 -21.72 29.54 -6.57
N MET A 513 -20.42 29.41 -6.33
CA MET A 513 -19.91 28.60 -5.21
C MET A 513 -20.34 29.13 -3.83
N TYR A 514 -20.78 30.39 -3.73
CA TYR A 514 -21.35 30.95 -2.51
C TYR A 514 -22.79 30.49 -2.26
N ASP A 515 -23.46 29.98 -3.29
CA ASP A 515 -24.84 29.49 -3.20
C ASP A 515 -24.92 28.04 -2.71
N ILE A 516 -23.79 27.40 -2.41
CA ILE A 516 -23.76 26.05 -1.81
C ILE A 516 -24.52 26.04 -0.47
N ASN A 517 -25.40 25.06 -0.27
CA ASN A 517 -26.17 24.97 0.95
C ASN A 517 -25.29 24.72 2.18
N GLY A 518 -25.66 25.29 3.32
CA GLY A 518 -24.88 25.25 4.55
C GLY A 518 -23.99 26.48 4.74
N SER A 519 -22.89 26.65 3.99
CA SER A 519 -21.88 27.68 4.32
C SER A 519 -21.02 28.16 3.14
N ALA A 520 -20.63 29.44 3.16
CA ALA A 520 -19.60 30.00 2.28
C ALA A 520 -18.20 29.37 2.49
N ASN A 521 -18.01 28.59 3.56
CA ASN A 521 -16.77 27.87 3.84
C ASN A 521 -16.41 26.87 2.74
N PHE A 522 -17.38 26.34 1.99
CA PHE A 522 -17.09 25.50 0.83
C PHE A 522 -16.21 26.24 -0.18
N PHE A 523 -16.58 27.48 -0.55
CA PHE A 523 -15.77 28.29 -1.45
C PHE A 523 -14.45 28.71 -0.81
N ASN A 524 -14.45 29.13 0.46
CA ASN A 524 -13.23 29.64 1.10
C ASN A 524 -12.15 28.55 1.27
N MET A 525 -12.57 27.33 1.61
CA MET A 525 -11.66 26.27 2.03
C MET A 525 -11.22 25.33 0.89
N THR A 526 -12.06 25.16 -0.13
CA THR A 526 -11.73 24.30 -1.29
C THR A 526 -10.55 24.85 -2.09
N ASP A 527 -9.78 23.95 -2.72
CA ASP A 527 -8.66 24.32 -3.60
C ASP A 527 -9.16 24.60 -5.01
N TYR A 528 -10.10 23.79 -5.49
CA TYR A 528 -10.71 23.88 -6.80
C TYR A 528 -12.24 23.99 -6.68
N GLY A 529 -12.84 24.91 -7.45
CA GLY A 529 -14.29 25.12 -7.46
C GLY A 529 -14.84 25.08 -8.86
N ILE A 530 -15.75 24.13 -9.12
CA ILE A 530 -16.40 23.96 -10.43
C ILE A 530 -17.93 24.07 -10.26
N VAL A 531 -18.57 24.83 -11.14
CA VAL A 531 -20.03 24.86 -11.30
C VAL A 531 -20.41 24.21 -12.62
N VAL A 532 -21.30 23.23 -12.57
CA VAL A 532 -21.91 22.59 -13.74
C VAL A 532 -23.25 23.25 -14.06
N ASP A 533 -23.35 23.83 -15.25
CA ASP A 533 -24.56 24.47 -15.77
C ASP A 533 -24.99 23.85 -17.10
N ARG A 534 -26.13 23.16 -17.13
CA ARG A 534 -26.69 22.55 -18.33
C ARG A 534 -27.71 23.49 -18.95
N GLN A 535 -27.45 23.89 -20.19
CA GLN A 535 -28.33 24.77 -20.97
C GLN A 535 -28.97 23.99 -22.12
N ASP A 536 -30.09 23.34 -21.83
CA ASP A 536 -30.79 22.49 -22.82
C ASP A 536 -31.23 23.27 -24.07
N GLU A 537 -31.60 24.56 -23.94
CA GLU A 537 -31.95 25.43 -25.07
C GLU A 537 -30.80 25.65 -26.06
N MET A 538 -29.56 25.64 -25.56
CA MET A 538 -28.35 25.84 -26.34
C MET A 538 -27.69 24.50 -26.72
N GLY A 539 -28.18 23.38 -26.19
CA GLY A 539 -27.61 22.04 -26.40
C GLY A 539 -26.21 21.86 -25.81
N ILE A 540 -25.84 22.65 -24.79
CA ILE A 540 -24.49 22.66 -24.21
C ILE A 540 -24.52 22.58 -22.68
N VAL A 541 -23.43 22.07 -22.12
CA VAL A 541 -23.12 22.09 -20.69
C VAL A 541 -21.91 22.99 -20.48
N TYR A 542 -22.06 24.03 -19.69
CA TYR A 542 -20.97 24.87 -19.21
C TYR A 542 -20.39 24.33 -17.92
N ILE A 543 -19.07 24.33 -17.87
CA ILE A 543 -18.26 24.09 -16.68
C ILE A 543 -17.59 25.41 -16.35
N HIS A 544 -18.08 26.07 -15.30
CA HIS A 544 -17.50 27.30 -14.80
C HIS A 544 -16.44 26.97 -13.74
N VAL A 545 -15.18 27.25 -14.04
CA VAL A 545 -14.08 27.17 -13.08
C VAL A 545 -14.08 28.45 -12.27
N GLU A 546 -14.67 28.40 -11.09
CA GLU A 546 -14.85 29.54 -10.19
C GLU A 546 -13.63 29.78 -9.29
N LYS A 547 -12.83 28.74 -9.03
CA LYS A 547 -11.67 28.84 -8.15
C LYS A 547 -10.56 27.86 -8.53
N THR A 548 -9.34 28.38 -8.55
CA THR A 548 -8.07 27.65 -8.52
C THR A 548 -7.20 28.31 -7.44
N ARG A 549 -6.84 27.60 -6.36
CA ARG A 549 -6.09 28.20 -5.24
C ARG A 549 -4.70 28.69 -5.67
N PHE A 550 -4.03 27.95 -6.55
CA PHE A 550 -2.70 28.32 -7.04
C PHE A 550 -2.75 28.66 -8.52
N ARG A 551 -2.04 29.74 -8.88
CA ARG A 551 -2.05 30.29 -10.23
C ARG A 551 -1.40 29.37 -11.28
N ASN A 552 -0.46 28.52 -10.86
CA ASN A 552 0.18 27.51 -11.70
C ASN A 552 -0.77 26.37 -12.12
N PHE A 553 -1.91 26.20 -11.44
CA PHE A 553 -2.90 25.17 -11.76
C PHE A 553 -4.07 25.68 -12.59
N GLY A 554 -4.16 26.98 -12.86
CA GLY A 554 -5.19 27.53 -13.71
C GLY A 554 -5.74 28.87 -13.27
N THR A 555 -6.72 29.38 -14.02
CA THR A 555 -7.41 30.65 -13.78
C THR A 555 -8.92 30.47 -13.85
N LYS A 556 -9.68 31.47 -13.40
CA LYS A 556 -11.13 31.47 -13.62
C LYS A 556 -11.44 31.46 -15.11
N GLY A 557 -12.40 30.63 -15.52
CA GLY A 557 -12.78 30.49 -16.92
C GLY A 557 -13.97 29.58 -17.11
N ASN A 558 -14.47 29.50 -18.34
CA ASN A 558 -15.62 28.70 -18.71
C ASN A 558 -15.26 27.74 -19.84
N ALA A 559 -15.59 26.46 -19.69
CA ALA A 559 -15.47 25.47 -20.75
C ALA A 559 -16.86 24.98 -21.16
N ALA A 560 -17.13 24.90 -22.46
CA ALA A 560 -18.41 24.46 -23.00
C ALA A 560 -18.31 23.05 -23.60
N PHE A 561 -19.32 22.22 -23.37
CA PHE A 561 -19.37 20.82 -23.80
C PHE A 561 -20.69 20.47 -24.46
N CYS A 562 -20.63 19.62 -25.49
CA CYS A 562 -21.77 18.84 -25.94
C CYS A 562 -21.87 17.57 -25.11
N TYR A 563 -23.04 17.30 -24.55
CA TYR A 563 -23.31 16.08 -23.79
C TYR A 563 -23.99 15.04 -24.69
N ASP A 564 -23.38 13.87 -24.82
CA ASP A 564 -23.98 12.75 -25.53
C ASP A 564 -24.86 11.91 -24.59
N VAL A 565 -26.17 11.96 -24.80
CA VAL A 565 -27.17 11.27 -23.97
C VAL A 565 -27.08 9.75 -24.10
N THR A 566 -26.43 9.22 -25.14
CA THR A 566 -26.37 7.78 -25.40
C THR A 566 -25.24 7.06 -24.68
N ASN A 567 -24.11 7.73 -24.44
CA ASN A 567 -22.92 7.18 -23.79
C ASN A 567 -22.42 8.01 -22.60
N GLY A 568 -23.05 9.16 -22.34
CA GLY A 568 -22.72 10.02 -21.21
C GLY A 568 -21.41 10.81 -21.36
N ARG A 569 -20.80 10.88 -22.55
CA ARG A 569 -19.54 11.59 -22.79
C ARG A 569 -19.73 13.09 -22.96
N TYR A 570 -18.69 13.84 -22.57
CA TYR A 570 -18.61 15.28 -22.76
C TYR A 570 -17.59 15.59 -23.87
N SER A 571 -18.07 16.17 -24.98
CA SER A 571 -17.21 16.59 -26.09
C SER A 571 -16.99 18.09 -26.06
N PRO A 572 -15.73 18.58 -26.09
CA PRO A 572 -15.45 20.01 -26.03
C PRO A 572 -16.01 20.71 -27.27
N CYS A 573 -16.69 21.84 -27.07
CA CYS A 573 -17.37 22.56 -28.14
C CYS A 573 -17.21 24.07 -28.00
N THR A 574 -17.43 24.78 -29.11
CA THR A 574 -17.58 26.23 -29.11
C THR A 574 -19.08 26.55 -29.00
N PRO A 575 -19.50 27.34 -28.00
CA PRO A 575 -20.90 27.63 -27.79
C PRO A 575 -21.51 28.37 -28.98
N PRO A 576 -22.75 28.05 -29.38
CA PRO A 576 -23.42 28.72 -30.48
C PRO A 576 -23.75 30.18 -30.08
N PRO A 577 -23.73 31.12 -31.05
CA PRO A 577 -24.05 32.52 -30.77
C PRO A 577 -25.54 32.74 -30.46
N GLU A 578 -26.44 31.89 -30.95
CA GLU A 578 -27.88 31.93 -30.67
C GLU A 578 -28.46 30.52 -30.39
N PRO A 579 -29.54 30.42 -29.57
CA PRO A 579 -30.24 29.15 -29.34
C PRO A 579 -30.75 28.52 -30.65
N GLY A 580 -30.58 27.20 -30.78
CA GLY A 580 -31.02 26.44 -31.96
C GLY A 580 -30.03 26.43 -33.14
N MET A 581 -28.88 27.10 -33.05
CA MET A 581 -27.81 26.97 -34.03
C MET A 581 -26.96 25.71 -33.78
N GLN A 582 -26.35 25.18 -34.84
CA GLN A 582 -25.50 23.99 -34.74
C GLN A 582 -24.24 24.28 -33.92
N VAL A 583 -24.04 23.50 -32.86
CA VAL A 583 -22.84 23.59 -32.01
C VAL A 583 -21.62 23.11 -32.78
N GLN A 584 -20.54 23.88 -32.74
CA GLN A 584 -19.30 23.56 -33.45
C GLN A 584 -18.33 22.83 -32.53
N PRO A 585 -17.63 21.78 -33.00
CA PRO A 585 -16.61 21.11 -32.21
C PRO A 585 -15.43 22.05 -31.92
N TRP A 586 -14.81 21.89 -30.76
CA TRP A 586 -13.66 22.70 -30.36
C TRP A 586 -12.47 22.46 -31.30
N LYS A 587 -11.71 23.52 -31.65
CA LYS A 587 -10.52 23.40 -32.50
C LYS A 587 -9.49 22.48 -31.83
N GLY A 588 -9.16 21.36 -32.49
CA GLY A 588 -8.23 20.35 -31.95
C GLY A 588 -8.90 19.23 -31.15
N ALA A 589 -10.23 19.16 -31.08
CA ALA A 589 -10.95 18.04 -30.50
C ALA A 589 -10.63 16.74 -31.27
N LYS A 590 -9.91 15.81 -30.63
CA LYS A 590 -9.89 14.40 -31.01
C LYS A 590 -10.91 13.66 -30.13
N ASP A 591 -11.44 12.53 -30.59
CA ASP A 591 -12.21 11.66 -29.70
C ASP A 591 -11.21 11.05 -28.69
N LEU A 592 -11.27 11.53 -27.45
CA LEU A 592 -10.18 11.36 -26.47
C LEU A 592 -10.29 10.06 -25.68
N PHE A 593 -11.39 9.32 -25.82
CA PHE A 593 -11.42 7.89 -25.53
C PHE A 593 -11.12 7.13 -26.82
N SER A 594 -10.02 7.48 -27.49
CA SER A 594 -9.54 6.70 -28.62
C SER A 594 -9.42 5.26 -28.16
N SER A 595 -9.94 4.31 -28.94
CA SER A 595 -9.88 2.88 -28.65
C SER A 595 -8.48 2.42 -28.20
N GLU A 596 -7.41 3.08 -28.62
CA GLU A 596 -6.02 2.79 -28.24
C GLU A 596 -5.61 3.21 -26.80
N GLY A 597 -6.42 4.01 -26.07
CA GLY A 597 -6.02 4.64 -24.79
C GLY A 597 -6.42 3.89 -23.52
N TRP A 598 -7.26 2.87 -23.62
CA TRP A 598 -7.61 1.94 -22.52
C TRP A 598 -7.47 0.46 -22.93
N ILE A 599 -6.91 0.21 -24.12
CA ILE A 599 -6.40 -1.10 -24.57
C ILE A 599 -5.10 -1.43 -23.85
#